data_AF-A0A831KFR2-F1
#
_entry.id   AF-A0A831KFR2-F1
#
_cell.length_a   1.000
_cell.length_b   1.000
_cell.length_c   1.000
_cell.angle_alpha   90.00
_cell.angle_beta   90.00
_cell.angle_gamma   90.00
#
_symmetry.space_group_name_H-M   'P 1'
#
loop_
_entity.id
_entity.type
_entity.pdbx_description
1 polymer ?
#
loop_
_entity_poly.entity_id
_entity_poly.type
_entity_poly.pdbx_seq_one_letter_code
_entity_poly.pdbx_strand_id
1 'polypeptide(L)'
;MVSAQVIGKDPSLWFRTVVIDRGTSDGVMKGMPVVTDSGIVGQIFSVSPNYAKVLLAIAPSSALDVLLQKSRVRGILKGTGSLTCKLDYVLKTVDVEKGDYIVTAGYGGIFPTGLPVGVVTKVVKKPRGMFQEIEVSPAVDFLTLENVQILELERSFAE
;
A
#
# COMPACT_ATOMS: atom_id res chain seq x y z
N MET A 1 -6.86 -1.78 -17.09
CA MET A 1 -6.24 -0.82 -16.16
C MET A 1 -6.59 0.58 -16.61
N VAL A 2 -6.82 1.50 -15.67
CA VAL A 2 -7.28 2.87 -15.96
C VAL A 2 -6.24 3.88 -15.50
N SER A 3 -5.80 4.77 -16.39
CA SER A 3 -4.89 5.87 -16.03
C SER A 3 -5.64 7.06 -15.46
N ALA A 4 -5.10 7.66 -14.40
CA ALA A 4 -5.69 8.81 -13.74
C ALA A 4 -4.64 9.84 -13.30
N GLN A 5 -5.06 11.10 -13.24
CA GLN A 5 -4.29 12.20 -12.68
C GLN A 5 -4.77 12.53 -11.26
N VAL A 6 -3.81 12.87 -10.39
CA VAL A 6 -4.09 13.40 -9.06
C VAL A 6 -4.51 14.86 -9.19
N ILE A 7 -5.77 15.14 -8.89
CA ILE A 7 -6.38 16.48 -8.99
C ILE A 7 -6.61 17.14 -7.63
N GLY A 8 -6.30 16.44 -6.55
CA GLY A 8 -6.38 16.99 -5.20
C GLY A 8 -5.63 16.14 -4.19
N LYS A 9 -5.08 16.79 -3.16
CA LYS A 9 -4.45 16.12 -2.02
C LYS A 9 -5.17 16.59 -0.76
N ASP A 10 -5.55 15.66 0.10
CA ASP A 10 -6.13 16.00 1.40
C ASP A 10 -5.02 16.56 2.31
N PRO A 11 -5.12 17.81 2.80
CA PRO A 11 -4.13 18.37 3.71
C PRO A 11 -4.16 17.71 5.09
N SER A 12 -5.20 16.93 5.41
CA SER A 12 -5.33 16.22 6.69
C SER A 12 -4.28 15.12 6.83
N LEU A 13 -3.56 15.16 7.95
CA LEU A 13 -2.59 14.14 8.34
C LEU A 13 -3.25 12.79 8.71
N TRP A 14 -4.55 12.78 9.00
CA TRP A 14 -5.25 11.57 9.48
C TRP A 14 -5.75 10.66 8.38
N PHE A 15 -6.27 11.22 7.28
CA PHE A 15 -6.87 10.40 6.23
C PHE A 15 -5.89 10.10 5.10
N ARG A 16 -4.86 10.96 4.88
CA ARG A 16 -3.85 10.81 3.82
C ARG A 16 -4.48 10.26 2.55
N THR A 17 -5.38 11.05 1.97
CA THR A 17 -6.06 10.70 0.71
C THR A 17 -5.63 11.61 -0.42
N VAL A 18 -5.74 11.09 -1.64
CA VAL A 18 -5.66 11.90 -2.87
C VAL A 18 -6.94 11.71 -3.68
N VAL A 19 -7.31 12.74 -4.44
CA VAL A 19 -8.44 12.73 -5.37
C VAL A 19 -7.89 12.53 -6.77
N ILE A 20 -8.50 11.63 -7.52
CA ILE A 20 -8.14 11.32 -8.91
C ILE A 20 -9.29 11.66 -9.86
N ASP A 21 -8.96 11.99 -11.11
CA ASP A 21 -9.90 12.40 -12.18
C ASP A 21 -10.67 11.25 -12.85
N ARG A 22 -10.73 10.08 -12.20
CA ARG A 22 -11.44 8.90 -12.67
C ARG A 22 -12.47 8.44 -11.66
N GLY A 23 -13.66 8.09 -12.13
CA GLY A 23 -14.79 7.69 -11.30
C GLY A 23 -15.50 6.44 -11.83
N THR A 24 -16.75 6.23 -11.38
CA THR A 24 -17.54 5.07 -11.83
C THR A 24 -17.80 5.08 -13.33
N SER A 25 -17.85 6.28 -13.96
CA SER A 25 -17.99 6.41 -15.41
C SER A 25 -16.80 5.84 -16.18
N ASP A 26 -15.63 5.74 -15.53
CA ASP A 26 -14.40 5.16 -16.08
C ASP A 26 -14.19 3.70 -15.62
N GLY A 27 -15.19 3.08 -14.98
CA GLY A 27 -15.09 1.72 -14.45
C GLY A 27 -14.37 1.59 -13.10
N VAL A 28 -14.03 2.71 -12.44
CA VAL A 28 -13.39 2.68 -11.12
C VAL A 28 -14.37 2.19 -10.06
N MET A 29 -13.94 1.26 -9.21
CA MET A 29 -14.72 0.71 -8.10
C MET A 29 -13.97 0.80 -6.78
N LYS A 30 -14.72 0.88 -5.67
CA LYS A 30 -14.16 0.83 -4.32
C LYS A 30 -13.36 -0.46 -4.12
N GLY A 31 -12.19 -0.34 -3.52
CA GLY A 31 -11.28 -1.44 -3.25
C GLY A 31 -10.28 -1.75 -4.36
N MET A 32 -10.41 -1.14 -5.55
CA MET A 32 -9.40 -1.32 -6.61
C MET A 32 -8.01 -0.80 -6.16
N PRO A 33 -6.92 -1.52 -6.47
CA PRO A 33 -5.56 -1.04 -6.26
C PRO A 33 -5.23 0.20 -7.06
N VAL A 34 -4.44 1.07 -6.45
CA VAL A 34 -3.83 2.21 -7.13
C VAL A 34 -2.33 2.08 -7.03
N VAL A 35 -1.65 2.21 -8.16
CA VAL A 35 -0.21 1.99 -8.31
C VAL A 35 0.44 3.07 -9.16
N THR A 36 1.75 3.15 -9.08
CA THR A 36 2.63 3.75 -10.09
C THR A 36 3.63 2.70 -10.58
N ASP A 37 4.47 3.07 -11.54
CA ASP A 37 5.56 2.21 -12.01
C ASP A 37 6.54 1.81 -10.89
N SER A 38 6.62 2.62 -9.83
CA SER A 38 7.48 2.35 -8.67
C SER A 38 6.85 1.41 -7.63
N GLY A 39 5.52 1.30 -7.59
CA GLY A 39 4.84 0.44 -6.60
C GLY A 39 3.45 0.89 -6.17
N ILE A 40 3.00 0.35 -5.04
CA ILE A 40 1.67 0.61 -4.50
C ILE A 40 1.53 2.04 -3.97
N VAL A 41 0.53 2.76 -4.48
CA VAL A 41 0.07 4.04 -3.94
C VAL A 41 -0.94 3.80 -2.81
N GLY A 42 -1.88 2.89 -3.01
CA GLY A 42 -2.96 2.65 -2.06
C GLY A 42 -4.15 1.93 -2.69
N GLN A 43 -5.36 2.25 -2.21
CA GLN A 43 -6.61 1.64 -2.69
C GLN A 43 -7.72 2.67 -2.83
N ILE A 44 -8.64 2.44 -3.76
CA ILE A 44 -9.82 3.27 -3.92
C ILE A 44 -10.72 3.14 -2.68
N PHE A 45 -10.93 4.25 -1.97
CA PHE A 45 -11.69 4.32 -0.73
C PHE A 45 -13.15 4.74 -0.95
N SER A 46 -13.38 5.69 -1.85
CA SER A 46 -14.71 6.16 -2.23
C SER A 46 -14.72 6.57 -3.70
N VAL A 47 -15.84 6.36 -4.37
CA VAL A 47 -15.98 6.66 -5.81
C VAL A 47 -17.21 7.53 -6.02
N SER A 48 -17.08 8.50 -6.92
CA SER A 48 -18.14 9.34 -7.45
C SER A 48 -18.14 9.21 -8.99
N PRO A 49 -19.12 9.77 -9.73
CA PRO A 49 -19.20 9.56 -11.17
C PRO A 49 -17.92 9.90 -11.94
N ASN A 50 -17.28 11.02 -11.60
CA ASN A 50 -16.16 11.59 -12.36
C ASN A 50 -14.87 11.75 -11.54
N TYR A 51 -14.85 11.26 -10.30
CA TYR A 51 -13.65 11.29 -9.46
C TYR A 51 -13.72 10.18 -8.41
N ALA A 52 -12.56 9.84 -7.86
CA ALA A 52 -12.45 8.91 -6.76
C ALA A 52 -11.44 9.42 -5.73
N LYS A 53 -11.54 8.89 -4.51
CA LYS A 53 -10.55 9.12 -3.45
C LYS A 53 -9.74 7.86 -3.24
N VAL A 54 -8.43 8.01 -3.22
CA VAL A 54 -7.47 6.95 -2.90
C VAL A 54 -7.05 7.09 -1.45
N LEU A 55 -7.20 6.02 -0.67
CA LEU A 55 -6.55 5.91 0.64
C LEU A 55 -5.10 5.48 0.42
N LEU A 56 -4.16 6.34 0.77
CA LEU A 56 -2.74 6.06 0.54
C LEU A 56 -2.21 4.97 1.48
N ALA A 57 -1.19 4.22 1.02
CA ALA A 57 -0.51 3.19 1.81
C ALA A 57 0.11 3.74 3.12
N ILE A 58 0.47 5.02 3.12
CA ILE A 58 1.04 5.73 4.27
C ILE A 58 -0.02 6.26 5.26
N ALA A 59 -1.31 6.13 4.96
CA ALA A 59 -2.37 6.55 5.86
C ALA A 59 -2.40 5.69 7.14
N PRO A 60 -2.64 6.25 8.34
CA PRO A 60 -2.77 5.49 9.59
C PRO A 60 -3.86 4.42 9.54
N SER A 61 -4.91 4.65 8.76
CA SER A 61 -6.02 3.72 8.54
C SER A 61 -5.73 2.67 7.46
N SER A 62 -4.57 2.75 6.78
CA SER A 62 -4.16 1.78 5.76
C SER A 62 -3.52 0.56 6.37
N ALA A 63 -3.84 -0.60 5.82
CA ALA A 63 -3.30 -1.89 6.20
C ALA A 63 -3.18 -2.76 4.95
N LEU A 64 -1.95 -3.03 4.52
CA LEU A 64 -1.68 -3.83 3.33
C LEU A 64 -1.09 -5.17 3.74
N ASP A 65 -1.58 -6.24 3.12
CA ASP A 65 -1.02 -7.56 3.31
C ASP A 65 0.20 -7.75 2.40
N VAL A 66 1.35 -8.04 3.02
CA VAL A 66 2.65 -8.00 2.35
C VAL A 66 3.54 -9.19 2.70
N LEU A 67 4.57 -9.38 1.89
CA LEU A 67 5.61 -10.37 2.06
C LEU A 67 6.97 -9.68 2.07
N LEU A 68 7.85 -10.12 2.97
CA LEU A 68 9.29 -9.96 2.77
C LEU A 68 9.69 -10.76 1.54
N GLN A 69 10.26 -10.11 0.53
CA GLN A 69 10.47 -10.73 -0.78
C GLN A 69 11.41 -11.94 -0.70
N LYS A 70 12.50 -11.83 0.08
CA LYS A 70 13.53 -12.85 0.26
C LYS A 70 13.01 -14.08 1.01
N SER A 71 12.42 -13.88 2.19
CA SER A 71 12.00 -14.97 3.08
C SER A 71 10.57 -15.46 2.83
N ARG A 72 9.77 -14.71 2.04
CA ARG A 72 8.34 -14.94 1.82
C ARG A 72 7.51 -14.95 3.11
N VAL A 73 8.05 -14.38 4.19
CA VAL A 73 7.33 -14.22 5.45
C VAL A 73 6.29 -13.11 5.31
N ARG A 74 5.07 -13.40 5.76
CA ARG A 74 3.94 -12.49 5.73
C ARG A 74 3.98 -11.50 6.89
N GLY A 75 3.50 -10.29 6.62
CA GLY A 75 3.25 -9.26 7.62
C GLY A 75 2.19 -8.28 7.14
N ILE A 76 1.82 -7.35 8.01
CA ILE A 76 0.88 -6.27 7.66
C ILE A 76 1.64 -4.95 7.64
N LEU A 77 1.67 -4.30 6.47
CA LEU A 77 2.19 -2.96 6.34
C LEU A 77 1.13 -1.96 6.82
N LYS A 78 1.47 -1.15 7.83
CA LYS A 78 0.65 -0.06 8.36
C LYS A 78 1.27 1.29 7.99
N GLY A 79 0.46 2.18 7.46
CA GLY A 79 0.86 3.58 7.32
C GLY A 79 0.99 4.26 8.68
N THR A 80 1.91 5.22 8.80
CA THR A 80 2.13 5.95 10.06
C THR A 80 1.47 7.33 10.08
N GLY A 81 0.94 7.80 8.95
CA GLY A 81 0.53 9.19 8.74
C GLY A 81 1.68 10.13 8.39
N SER A 82 2.94 9.67 8.40
CA SER A 82 4.09 10.34 7.79
C SER A 82 4.44 9.68 6.45
N LEU A 83 5.59 10.02 5.86
CA LEU A 83 6.08 9.41 4.61
C LEU A 83 6.73 8.03 4.82
N THR A 84 6.34 7.32 5.88
CA THR A 84 6.92 6.03 6.26
C THR A 84 5.82 5.05 6.62
N CYS A 85 6.18 3.77 6.61
CA CYS A 85 5.31 2.70 7.04
C CYS A 85 5.99 1.88 8.14
N LYS A 86 5.19 1.04 8.81
CA LYS A 86 5.65 0.01 9.73
C LYS A 86 5.19 -1.35 9.23
N LEU A 87 6.01 -2.37 9.42
CA LEU A 87 5.65 -3.76 9.14
C LEU A 87 5.41 -4.50 10.46
N ASP A 88 4.15 -4.89 10.67
CA ASP A 88 3.70 -5.60 11.86
C ASP A 88 3.61 -7.12 11.64
N TYR A 89 3.54 -7.86 12.74
CA TYR A 89 3.32 -9.31 12.82
C TYR A 89 4.44 -10.21 12.28
N VAL A 90 5.67 -9.69 12.17
CA VAL A 90 6.85 -10.50 11.85
C VAL A 90 7.50 -11.01 13.14
N LEU A 91 7.63 -12.32 13.30
CA LEU A 91 8.25 -12.94 14.48
C LEU A 91 9.74 -12.59 14.59
N LYS A 92 10.26 -12.47 15.82
CA LYS A 92 11.69 -12.18 16.07
C LYS A 92 12.65 -13.27 15.60
N THR A 93 12.14 -14.49 15.42
CA THR A 93 12.87 -15.65 14.88
C THR A 93 13.13 -15.52 13.38
N VAL A 94 12.39 -14.65 12.69
CA VAL A 94 12.61 -14.36 11.27
C VAL A 94 13.77 -13.40 11.14
N ASP A 95 14.69 -13.74 10.26
CA ASP A 95 15.78 -12.86 9.89
C ASP A 95 15.28 -11.78 8.92
N VAL A 96 15.50 -10.52 9.28
CA VAL A 96 15.08 -9.35 8.51
C VAL A 96 16.19 -8.33 8.59
N GLU A 97 16.62 -7.84 7.44
CA GLU A 97 17.76 -6.97 7.30
C GLU A 97 17.33 -5.62 6.71
N LYS A 98 18.07 -4.56 7.08
CA LYS A 98 17.92 -3.27 6.39
C LYS A 98 18.26 -3.47 4.90
N GLY A 99 17.40 -2.99 4.02
CA GLY A 99 17.53 -3.19 2.57
C GLY A 99 16.65 -4.30 2.02
N ASP A 100 16.00 -5.11 2.88
CA ASP A 100 15.05 -6.10 2.41
C ASP A 100 13.84 -5.46 1.72
N TYR A 101 13.46 -6.01 0.57
CA TYR A 101 12.30 -5.58 -0.20
C TYR A 101 11.01 -6.18 0.34
N ILE A 102 9.95 -5.39 0.26
CA ILE A 102 8.59 -5.77 0.63
C ILE A 102 7.70 -5.66 -0.60
N VAL A 103 6.89 -6.71 -0.82
CA VAL A 103 5.95 -6.81 -1.93
C VAL A 103 4.56 -7.19 -1.45
N THR A 104 3.52 -6.93 -2.23
CA THR A 104 2.15 -7.37 -1.90
C THR A 104 2.05 -8.90 -1.82
N ALA A 105 1.31 -9.40 -0.84
CA ALA A 105 1.08 -10.84 -0.67
C ALA A 105 0.01 -11.39 -1.62
N GLY A 106 -0.99 -10.56 -1.94
CA GLY A 106 -2.13 -10.86 -2.80
C GLY A 106 -3.21 -11.76 -2.21
N TYR A 107 -3.12 -12.12 -0.92
CA TYR A 107 -4.24 -12.77 -0.23
C TYR A 107 -5.40 -11.80 -0.02
N GLY A 108 -6.63 -12.33 -0.12
CA GLY A 108 -7.86 -11.54 -0.03
C GLY A 108 -8.29 -10.87 -1.33
N GLY A 109 -7.52 -11.04 -2.43
CA GLY A 109 -7.91 -10.61 -3.77
C GLY A 109 -7.93 -9.09 -4.00
N ILE A 110 -7.45 -8.29 -3.04
CA ILE A 110 -7.44 -6.83 -3.16
C ILE A 110 -6.26 -6.36 -4.00
N PHE A 111 -5.07 -6.94 -3.85
CA PHE A 111 -3.90 -6.57 -4.65
C PHE A 111 -3.37 -7.81 -5.39
N PRO A 112 -2.86 -7.70 -6.62
CA PRO A 112 -2.04 -8.75 -7.20
C PRO A 112 -0.82 -9.03 -6.32
N THR A 113 -0.36 -10.27 -6.25
CA THR A 113 0.88 -10.65 -5.54
C THR A 113 2.11 -10.09 -6.27
N GLY A 114 3.09 -9.59 -5.51
CA GLY A 114 4.42 -9.24 -6.03
C GLY A 114 4.62 -7.77 -6.44
N LEU A 115 3.64 -6.90 -6.21
CA LEU A 115 3.78 -5.47 -6.48
C LEU A 115 4.73 -4.85 -5.44
N PRO A 116 5.70 -4.00 -5.86
CA PRO A 116 6.60 -3.33 -4.92
C PRO A 116 5.85 -2.44 -3.93
N VAL A 117 6.24 -2.53 -2.66
CA VAL A 117 5.65 -1.74 -1.58
C VAL A 117 6.69 -0.81 -0.97
N GLY A 118 7.88 -1.31 -0.68
CA GLY A 118 8.93 -0.53 -0.04
C GLY A 118 10.14 -1.36 0.37
N VAL A 119 11.01 -0.73 1.15
CA VAL A 119 12.28 -1.30 1.62
C VAL A 119 12.40 -1.11 3.12
N VAL A 120 12.88 -2.14 3.81
CA VAL A 120 13.17 -2.10 5.26
C VAL A 120 14.29 -1.09 5.52
N THR A 121 14.02 -0.09 6.35
CA THR A 121 15.00 0.93 6.74
C THR A 121 15.59 0.69 8.12
N LYS A 122 14.85 0.00 9.00
CA LYS A 122 15.27 -0.27 10.38
C LYS A 122 14.51 -1.46 10.96
N VAL A 123 15.20 -2.23 11.78
CA VAL A 123 14.65 -3.39 12.49
C VAL A 123 14.99 -3.26 13.98
N VAL A 124 13.99 -3.35 14.85
CA VAL A 124 14.14 -3.26 16.30
C VAL A 124 13.52 -4.50 16.95
N LYS A 125 14.36 -5.33 17.57
CA LYS A 125 13.94 -6.47 18.38
C LYS A 125 13.84 -6.04 19.84
N LYS A 126 12.66 -5.62 20.29
CA LYS A 126 12.41 -5.25 21.70
C LYS A 126 12.67 -6.44 22.64
N PRO A 127 12.99 -6.25 23.94
CA PRO A 127 13.15 -7.36 24.88
C PRO A 127 11.86 -8.14 25.14
N ARG A 128 10.71 -7.46 25.17
CA ARG A 128 9.38 -8.06 25.37
C ARG A 128 8.63 -8.23 24.04
N GLY A 129 7.62 -9.10 24.03
CA GLY A 129 6.78 -9.41 22.85
C GLY A 129 7.37 -10.46 21.91
N MET A 130 6.56 -10.97 20.97
CA MET A 130 6.99 -12.00 19.99
C MET A 130 7.41 -11.42 18.64
N PHE A 131 6.94 -10.21 18.31
CA PHE A 131 7.17 -9.56 17.04
C PHE A 131 8.31 -8.54 17.11
N GLN A 132 8.97 -8.32 15.97
CA GLN A 132 9.95 -7.24 15.79
C GLN A 132 9.26 -6.00 15.22
N GLU A 133 9.78 -4.81 15.56
CA GLU A 133 9.31 -3.55 14.98
C GLU A 133 10.16 -3.21 13.78
N ILE A 134 9.53 -3.12 12.61
CA ILE A 134 10.23 -2.89 11.34
C ILE A 134 9.71 -1.58 10.74
N GLU A 135 10.61 -0.65 10.48
CA GLU A 135 10.30 0.59 9.73
C GLU A 135 10.58 0.37 8.25
N VAL A 136 9.70 0.91 7.41
CA VAL A 136 9.70 0.72 5.96
C VAL A 136 9.62 2.07 5.27
N SER A 137 10.52 2.31 4.32
CA SER A 137 10.39 3.39 3.35
C SER A 137 9.54 2.90 2.18
N PRO A 138 8.42 3.56 1.84
CA PRO A 138 7.65 3.21 0.67
C PRO A 138 8.48 3.34 -0.62
N ALA A 139 8.15 2.53 -1.63
CA ALA A 139 8.78 2.61 -2.95
C ALA A 139 8.26 3.81 -3.77
N VAL A 140 7.04 4.27 -3.46
CA VAL A 140 6.41 5.42 -4.10
C VAL A 140 6.81 6.72 -3.38
N ASP A 141 7.17 7.74 -4.15
CA ASP A 141 7.28 9.11 -3.65
C ASP A 141 5.88 9.77 -3.61
N PHE A 142 5.32 9.88 -2.41
CA PHE A 142 4.00 10.50 -2.21
C PHE A 142 4.01 12.03 -2.31
N LEU A 143 5.18 12.69 -2.26
CA LEU A 143 5.27 14.15 -2.37
C LEU A 143 5.03 14.61 -3.82
N THR A 144 5.65 13.92 -4.78
CA THR A 144 5.59 14.24 -6.21
C THR A 144 4.57 13.39 -6.98
N LEU A 145 3.60 12.80 -6.28
CA LEU A 145 2.57 11.97 -6.91
C LEU A 145 1.63 12.82 -7.78
N GLU A 146 1.64 12.57 -9.09
CA GLU A 146 0.85 13.27 -10.11
C GLU A 146 0.02 12.33 -10.97
N ASN A 147 0.58 11.20 -11.40
CA ASN A 147 -0.07 10.22 -12.27
C ASN A 147 -0.13 8.87 -11.57
N VAL A 148 -1.25 8.17 -11.71
CA VAL A 148 -1.47 6.84 -11.14
C VAL A 148 -2.20 5.93 -12.12
N GLN A 149 -2.14 4.62 -11.85
CA GLN A 149 -2.89 3.59 -12.56
C GLN A 149 -3.78 2.84 -11.58
N ILE A 150 -5.03 2.60 -11.98
CA ILE A 150 -5.98 1.77 -11.26
C ILE A 150 -5.94 0.37 -11.89
N LEU A 151 -5.66 -0.64 -11.08
CA LEU A 151 -5.66 -2.02 -11.54
C LEU A 151 -7.08 -2.58 -11.53
N GLU A 152 -7.50 -3.08 -12.69
CA GLU A 152 -8.68 -3.92 -12.79
C GLU A 152 -8.31 -5.29 -12.27
N LEU A 153 -8.97 -5.72 -11.20
CA LEU A 153 -8.85 -7.09 -10.72
C LEU A 153 -9.83 -7.93 -11.53
N GLU A 154 -9.30 -8.83 -12.37
CA GLU A 154 -10.11 -9.97 -12.79
C GLU A 154 -10.49 -10.73 -11.52
N ARG A 155 -11.78 -10.72 -11.18
CA ARG A 155 -12.29 -11.59 -10.13
C ARG A 155 -12.15 -13.02 -10.64
N SER A 156 -11.05 -13.69 -10.30
CA SER A 156 -11.04 -15.15 -10.34
C SER A 156 -12.08 -15.59 -9.31
N PHE A 157 -13.25 -16.01 -9.77
CA PHE A 157 -14.23 -16.68 -8.94
C PHE A 157 -13.54 -17.91 -8.36
N ALA A 158 -13.27 -17.91 -7.06
CA ALA A 158 -13.05 -19.13 -6.33
C ALA A 158 -14.43 -19.69 -5.98
N GLU A 159 -14.69 -20.89 -6.51
CA GLU A 159 -15.82 -21.77 -6.16
C GLU A 159 -15.93 -22.02 -4.65
#